data_AF-A0A327NQK8-F1
#
_entry.id   AF-A0A327NQK8-F1
#
_cell.length_a   1.000
_cell.length_b   1.000
_cell.length_c   1.000
_cell.angle_alpha   90.00
_cell.angle_beta   90.00
_cell.angle_gamma   90.00
#
_symmetry.space_group_name_H-M   'P 1'
#
loop_
_entity.id
_entity.type
_entity.pdbx_description
1 polymer ?
#
loop_
_entity_poly.entity_id
_entity_poly.type
_entity_poly.pdbx_seq_one_letter_code
_entity_poly.pdbx_strand_id
1 'polypeptide(L)'
;MMVGPADDEYERYKREGDELVKKGEYEKALKKFQACLVVPNFSNDTYAKGKIEQCKNAVQLRKEAETALSKNDGPVAVERLKQILVSNPDDPITRKMLADYWKKKET
;
A
#
# COMPACT_ATOMS: atom_id res chain seq x y z
N MET A 1 31.53 13.64 -0.35
CA MET A 1 30.36 13.90 -1.21
C MET A 1 29.37 14.70 -0.39
N MET A 2 29.01 15.92 -0.82
CA MET A 2 27.83 16.58 -0.25
C MET A 2 26.60 15.84 -0.77
N VAL A 3 25.82 15.25 0.13
CA VAL A 3 24.46 14.82 -0.17
C VAL A 3 23.70 16.11 -0.48
N GLY A 4 23.23 16.27 -1.71
CA GLY A 4 22.49 17.47 -2.11
C GLY A 4 21.13 17.52 -1.41
N PRO A 5 20.50 18.71 -1.25
CA PRO A 5 19.19 18.82 -0.60
C PRO A 5 18.10 17.96 -1.26
N ALA A 6 18.23 17.67 -2.56
CA ALA A 6 17.34 16.78 -3.30
C ALA A 6 17.42 15.30 -2.85
N ASP A 7 18.61 14.81 -2.47
CA ASP A 7 18.76 13.46 -1.92
C ASP A 7 18.06 13.34 -0.56
N ASP A 8 18.16 14.37 0.28
CA ASP A 8 17.50 14.43 1.60
C ASP A 8 15.97 14.43 1.47
N GLU A 9 15.42 15.19 0.51
CA GLU A 9 13.98 15.18 0.21
C GLU A 9 13.51 13.82 -0.31
N TYR A 10 14.27 13.20 -1.22
CA TYR A 10 13.96 11.86 -1.72
C TYR A 10 13.97 10.82 -0.59
N GLU A 11 15.03 10.79 0.23
CA GLU A 11 15.17 9.88 1.37
C GLU A 11 14.02 10.03 2.36
N ARG A 12 13.61 11.28 2.64
CA ARG A 12 12.47 11.59 3.50
C ARG A 12 11.17 11.04 2.93
N TYR A 13 10.84 11.35 1.67
CA TYR A 13 9.62 10.85 1.04
C TYR A 13 9.59 9.33 0.95
N LYS A 14 10.74 8.71 0.65
CA LYS A 14 10.92 7.26 0.63
C LYS A 14 10.60 6.65 1.99
N ARG A 15 11.20 7.17 3.06
CA ARG A 15 10.99 6.69 4.44
C ARG A 15 9.54 6.84 4.88
N GLU A 16 8.95 8.01 4.66
CA GLU A 16 7.54 8.26 4.97
C GLU A 16 6.61 7.30 4.18
N GLY A 17 6.91 7.05 2.90
CA GLY A 17 6.18 6.09 2.06
C GLY A 17 6.25 4.67 2.60
N ASP A 18 7.45 4.18 2.95
CA ASP A 18 7.64 2.84 3.50
C ASP A 18 6.98 2.66 4.88
N GLU A 19 6.99 3.69 5.74
CA GLU A 19 6.24 3.66 7.00
C GLU A 19 4.73 3.57 6.79
N LEU A 20 4.20 4.25 5.78
CA LEU A 20 2.79 4.19 5.42
C LEU A 20 2.41 2.82 4.86
N VAL A 21 3.27 2.19 4.05
CA VAL A 21 3.08 0.81 3.59
C VAL A 21 3.02 -0.15 4.77
N LYS A 22 3.93 -0.04 5.74
CA LYS A 22 3.89 -0.86 6.97
C LYS A 22 2.60 -0.67 7.76
N LYS A 23 2.02 0.53 7.73
CA LYS A 23 0.74 0.84 8.37
C LYS A 23 -0.48 0.38 7.55
N GLY A 24 -0.31 -0.13 6.33
CA GLY A 24 -1.40 -0.47 5.41
C GLY A 24 -2.06 0.73 4.73
N GLU A 25 -1.48 1.93 4.86
CA GLU A 25 -2.00 3.18 4.29
C GLU A 25 -1.47 3.43 2.87
N TYR A 26 -1.74 2.48 1.96
CA TYR A 26 -1.21 2.48 0.60
C TYR A 26 -1.56 3.75 -0.20
N GLU A 27 -2.76 4.31 -0.01
CA GLU A 27 -3.16 5.55 -0.69
C GLU A 27 -2.30 6.76 -0.30
N LYS A 28 -1.91 6.85 0.98
CA LYS A 28 -1.00 7.90 1.44
C LYS A 28 0.42 7.60 1.00
N ALA A 29 0.84 6.34 1.05
CA ALA A 29 2.15 5.90 0.54
C ALA A 29 2.33 6.25 -0.94
N LEU A 30 1.30 6.06 -1.77
CA LEU A 30 1.30 6.45 -3.18
C LEU A 30 1.67 7.91 -3.39
N LYS A 31 1.03 8.82 -2.63
CA LYS A 31 1.32 10.24 -2.72
C LYS A 31 2.77 10.56 -2.37
N LYS A 32 3.35 9.86 -1.39
CA LYS A 32 4.76 10.03 -1.00
C LYS A 32 5.73 9.51 -2.06
N PHE A 33 5.51 8.31 -2.59
CA PHE A 33 6.36 7.80 -3.66
C PHE A 33 6.20 8.58 -4.97
N GLN A 34 5.02 9.12 -5.27
CA GLN A 34 4.84 10.04 -6.38
C GLN A 34 5.66 11.32 -6.18
N ALA A 35 5.71 11.86 -4.96
CA ALA A 35 6.57 13.00 -4.65
C ALA A 35 8.06 12.69 -4.89
N CYS A 36 8.53 11.46 -4.60
CA CYS A 36 9.90 11.03 -4.94
C CYS A 36 10.21 11.21 -6.44
N LEU A 37 9.24 10.94 -7.33
CA LEU A 37 9.41 11.10 -8.78
C LEU A 37 9.30 12.55 -9.25
N VAL A 38 8.84 13.46 -8.40
CA VAL A 38 8.82 14.91 -8.67
C VAL A 38 10.15 15.54 -8.30
N VAL A 39 10.94 14.92 -7.40
CA VAL A 39 12.25 15.43 -7.00
C VAL A 39 13.19 15.46 -8.22
N PRO A 40 13.85 16.61 -8.49
CA PRO A 40 14.85 16.70 -9.54
C PRO A 40 15.93 15.63 -9.36
N ASN A 41 16.36 15.00 -10.45
CA ASN A 41 17.30 13.86 -10.50
C ASN A 41 16.73 12.47 -10.09
N PHE A 42 15.52 12.39 -9.53
CA PHE A 42 14.90 11.12 -9.09
C PHE A 42 13.62 10.74 -9.85
N SER A 43 13.26 11.48 -10.89
CA SER A 43 12.04 11.25 -11.69
C SER A 43 11.98 9.91 -12.41
N ASN A 44 13.14 9.26 -12.61
CA ASN A 44 13.21 7.93 -13.20
C ASN A 44 13.61 6.84 -12.19
N ASP A 45 13.45 7.11 -10.90
CA ASP A 45 13.80 6.15 -9.86
C ASP A 45 12.95 4.87 -9.94
N THR A 46 13.62 3.73 -10.06
CA THR A 46 12.96 2.43 -10.25
C THR A 46 12.35 1.96 -8.93
N TYR A 47 12.94 2.33 -7.79
CA TYR A 47 12.42 1.96 -6.47
C TYR A 47 11.05 2.61 -6.21
N ALA A 48 10.94 3.93 -6.37
CA ALA A 48 9.70 4.66 -6.20
C ALA A 48 8.62 4.18 -7.17
N LYS A 49 8.96 3.93 -8.45
CA LYS A 49 8.02 3.33 -9.42
C LYS A 49 7.51 1.97 -8.99
N GLY A 50 8.40 1.06 -8.59
CA GLY A 50 8.00 -0.27 -8.11
C GLY A 50 7.12 -0.21 -6.86
N LYS A 51 7.43 0.70 -5.92
CA LYS A 51 6.60 0.93 -4.74
C LYS A 51 5.24 1.52 -5.08
N ILE A 52 5.16 2.43 -6.05
CA ILE A 52 3.89 2.96 -6.57
C ILE A 52 3.04 1.83 -7.14
N GLU A 53 3.61 0.94 -7.96
CA GLU A 53 2.87 -0.19 -8.52
C GLU A 53 2.38 -1.15 -7.44
N GLN A 54 3.23 -1.49 -6.46
CA GLN A 54 2.82 -2.30 -5.31
C GLN A 54 1.66 -1.67 -4.54
N CYS A 55 1.74 -0.37 -4.24
CA CYS A 55 0.67 0.32 -3.52
C CYS A 55 -0.61 0.42 -4.35
N LYS A 56 -0.51 0.69 -5.67
CA LYS A 56 -1.67 0.69 -6.58
C LYS A 56 -2.36 -0.67 -6.59
N ASN A 57 -1.59 -1.75 -6.69
CA ASN A 57 -2.12 -3.10 -6.65
C ASN A 57 -2.83 -3.38 -5.32
N ALA A 58 -2.23 -3.01 -4.19
CA ALA A 58 -2.84 -3.19 -2.88
C ALA A 58 -4.15 -2.40 -2.71
N VAL A 59 -4.20 -1.14 -3.17
CA VAL A 59 -5.43 -0.32 -3.18
C VAL A 59 -6.51 -0.96 -4.05
N GLN A 60 -6.13 -1.45 -5.24
CA GLN A 60 -7.06 -2.10 -6.16
C GLN A 60 -7.63 -3.39 -5.56
N LEU A 61 -6.78 -4.29 -5.04
CA LEU A 61 -7.19 -5.52 -4.38
C LEU A 61 -8.12 -5.24 -3.19
N ARG A 62 -7.84 -4.18 -2.43
CA ARG A 62 -8.66 -3.79 -1.29
C ARG A 62 -10.05 -3.32 -1.73
N LYS A 63 -10.10 -2.47 -2.76
CA LYS A 63 -11.37 -2.02 -3.36
C LYS A 63 -12.18 -3.18 -3.95
N GLU A 64 -11.51 -4.13 -4.59
CA GLU A 64 -12.14 -5.36 -5.08
C GLU A 64 -12.70 -6.19 -3.93
N ALA A 65 -11.96 -6.31 -2.83
CA ALA A 65 -12.43 -7.00 -1.64
C ALA A 65 -13.66 -6.32 -1.04
N GLU A 66 -13.65 -5.00 -0.89
CA GLU A 66 -14.80 -4.24 -0.40
C GLU A 66 -16.02 -4.40 -1.31
N THR A 67 -15.80 -4.35 -2.63
CA THR A 67 -16.87 -4.59 -3.62
C THR A 67 -17.44 -6.00 -3.51
N ALA A 68 -16.58 -7.01 -3.34
CA ALA A 68 -17.00 -8.39 -3.15
C ALA A 68 -17.79 -8.57 -1.85
N LEU A 69 -17.37 -7.93 -0.75
CA LEU A 69 -18.12 -7.88 0.51
C LEU A 69 -19.51 -7.24 0.31
N SER A 70 -19.62 -6.13 -0.41
CA SER A 70 -20.91 -5.50 -0.73
C SER A 70 -21.82 -6.38 -1.59
N LYS A 71 -21.24 -7.26 -2.42
CA LYS A 71 -21.96 -8.26 -3.22
C LYS A 71 -22.24 -9.55 -2.45
N ASN A 72 -21.93 -9.61 -1.16
CA ASN A 72 -22.01 -10.80 -0.34
C ASN A 72 -21.12 -11.97 -0.83
N ASP A 73 -20.10 -11.66 -1.64
CA ASP A 73 -19.08 -12.58 -2.14
C ASP A 73 -17.85 -12.56 -1.21
N GLY A 74 -18.06 -13.12 -0.03
CA GLY A 74 -17.02 -13.24 0.99
C GLY A 74 -15.77 -14.03 0.56
N PRO A 75 -15.89 -15.16 -0.16
CA PRO A 75 -14.73 -15.91 -0.65
C PRO A 75 -13.80 -15.06 -1.52
N VAL A 76 -14.35 -14.32 -2.49
CA VAL A 76 -13.54 -13.43 -3.35
C VAL A 76 -12.92 -12.31 -2.51
N ALA A 77 -13.65 -11.72 -1.57
CA ALA A 77 -13.09 -10.69 -0.71
C ALA A 77 -11.88 -11.18 0.10
N VAL A 78 -12.01 -12.36 0.72
CA VAL A 78 -10.92 -12.98 1.48
C VAL A 78 -9.72 -13.29 0.60
N GLU A 79 -9.95 -13.80 -0.61
CA GLU A 79 -8.87 -14.07 -1.57
C GLU A 79 -8.08 -12.79 -1.91
N ARG A 80 -8.78 -11.70 -2.23
CA ARG A 80 -8.15 -10.41 -2.55
C ARG A 80 -7.38 -9.82 -1.37
N LEU A 81 -7.93 -9.87 -0.16
CA LEU A 81 -7.23 -9.43 1.06
C LEU A 81 -5.99 -10.29 1.36
N LYS A 82 -6.07 -11.61 1.12
CA LYS A 82 -4.90 -12.50 1.26
C LYS A 82 -3.78 -12.14 0.29
N GLN A 83 -4.09 -11.77 -0.94
CA GLN A 83 -3.07 -11.33 -1.92
C GLN A 83 -2.31 -10.08 -1.46
N ILE A 84 -3.00 -9.15 -0.78
CA ILE A 84 -2.34 -8.01 -0.13
C ILE A 84 -1.37 -8.50 0.94
N LEU A 85 -1.78 -9.45 1.80
CA LEU A 85 -0.92 -10.02 2.85
C LEU A 85 0.24 -10.86 2.31
N VAL A 86 0.16 -11.41 1.10
CA VAL A 86 1.32 -12.04 0.45
C VAL A 86 2.42 -11.01 0.17
N SER A 87 2.03 -9.80 -0.21
CA SER A 87 2.97 -8.72 -0.52
C SER A 87 3.39 -7.93 0.73
N ASN A 88 2.48 -7.77 1.69
CA ASN A 88 2.68 -7.05 2.93
C ASN A 88 2.04 -7.83 4.10
N PRO A 89 2.72 -8.86 4.61
CA PRO A 89 2.16 -9.77 5.62
C PRO A 89 1.86 -9.06 6.95
N ASP A 90 2.52 -7.94 7.23
CA ASP A 90 2.34 -7.17 8.46
C ASP A 90 1.29 -6.07 8.34
N ASP A 91 0.55 -5.99 7.23
CA ASP A 91 -0.50 -4.98 7.04
C ASP A 91 -1.59 -5.10 8.13
N PRO A 92 -1.62 -4.18 9.10
CA PRO A 92 -2.54 -4.27 10.23
C PRO A 92 -3.99 -3.99 9.80
N ILE A 93 -4.18 -3.20 8.75
CA ILE A 93 -5.51 -2.84 8.26
C ILE A 93 -6.13 -4.03 7.54
N THR A 94 -5.38 -4.68 6.64
CA THR A 94 -5.86 -5.86 5.92
C THR A 94 -6.12 -7.03 6.87
N ARG A 95 -5.23 -7.23 7.86
CA ARG A 95 -5.47 -8.22 8.94
C ARG A 95 -6.74 -7.92 9.71
N LYS A 96 -6.98 -6.65 10.06
CA LYS A 96 -8.20 -6.24 10.75
C LYS A 96 -9.44 -6.48 9.89
N MET A 97 -9.41 -6.12 8.61
CA MET A 97 -10.53 -6.37 7.69
C MET A 97 -10.90 -7.86 7.59
N LEU A 98 -9.90 -8.74 7.51
CA LEU A 98 -10.13 -10.19 7.54
C LEU A 98 -10.74 -10.62 8.88
N ALA A 99 -10.19 -10.15 10.01
CA ALA A 99 -10.72 -10.50 11.34
C ALA A 99 -12.18 -10.04 11.52
N ASP A 100 -12.50 -8.80 11.13
CA ASP A 100 -13.86 -8.26 11.14
C ASP A 100 -14.81 -9.07 10.26
N TYR A 101 -14.35 -9.52 9.07
CA TYR A 101 -15.13 -10.37 8.19
C TYR A 101 -15.48 -11.72 8.84
N TRP A 102 -14.51 -12.42 9.41
CA TRP A 102 -14.74 -13.71 10.07
C TRP A 102 -15.65 -13.58 11.29
N LYS A 103 -15.43 -12.55 12.11
CA LYS A 103 -16.26 -12.27 13.28
C LYS A 103 -17.73 -12.05 12.93
N LYS A 104 -18.01 -11.34 11.83
CA LYS A 104 -19.39 -11.14 11.34
C LYS A 104 -20.05 -12.41 10.82
N LYS A 105 -19.27 -13.39 10.36
CA LYS A 105 -19.79 -14.68 9.87
C LYS A 105 -20.16 -15.64 11.01
N GLU A 106 -19.55 -15.44 12.18
CA GLU A 106 -19.79 -16.23 13.39
C GLU A 106 -20.98 -15.72 14.24
N THR A 107 -21.55 -14.56 13.90
CA THR A 107 -22.73 -13.96 14.55
C THR A 107 -23.95 -14.07 13.66
#